data_AF-A0A819P3Z6-F1
#
_entry.id   AF-A0A819P3Z6-F1
#
_cell.length_a   1.000
_cell.length_b   1.000
_cell.length_c   1.000
_cell.angle_alpha   90.00
_cell.angle_beta   90.00
_cell.angle_gamma   90.00
#
_symmetry.space_group_name_H-M   'P 1'
#
loop_
_entity.id
_entity.type
_entity.pdbx_description
1 polymer ?
#
loop_
_entity_poly.entity_id
_entity_poly.type
_entity_poly.pdbx_seq_one_letter_code
_entity_poly.pdbx_strand_id
1 'polypeptide(L)' 'MEFLRCAACSQNFEYENPLYHPITLPKCGHTMCKQCINIMGGQKECPQDQVSFGNTPIDQLPTNYPFLMMIYRSSE' A
#
# COMPACT_ATOMS: atom_id res chain seq x y z
N MET A 1 5.69 13.40 8.87
CA MET A 1 5.60 11.94 9.06
C MET A 1 4.29 11.35 8.51
N GLU A 2 3.63 11.99 7.53
CA GLU A 2 2.37 11.44 6.97
C GLU A 2 2.60 10.39 5.87
N PHE A 3 3.76 10.42 5.21
CA PHE A 3 4.07 9.51 4.11
C PHE A 3 4.33 8.05 4.54
N LEU A 4 4.56 7.80 5.84
CA LEU A 4 4.86 6.47 6.40
C LEU A 4 3.60 5.70 6.83
N ARG A 5 2.41 6.23 6.53
CA ARG A 5 1.14 5.64 6.95
C ARG A 5 0.28 5.23 5.77
N CYS A 6 -0.40 4.11 5.91
CA CYS A 6 -1.42 3.65 4.97
C CYS A 6 -2.56 4.67 4.92
N ALA A 7 -2.94 5.16 3.74
CA ALA A 7 -4.01 6.16 3.66
C ALA A 7 -5.42 5.60 3.94
N ALA A 8 -5.59 4.26 3.96
CA ALA A 8 -6.86 3.62 4.30
C ALA A 8 -7.06 3.43 5.81
N CYS A 9 -6.04 2.98 6.53
CA CYS A 9 -6.17 2.62 7.97
C CYS A 9 -5.31 3.47 8.90
N SER A 10 -4.51 4.41 8.37
CA SER A 10 -3.57 5.26 9.11
C SER A 10 -2.51 4.52 9.94
N GLN A 11 -2.38 3.20 9.78
CA GLN A 11 -1.31 2.41 10.40
C GLN A 11 0.02 2.69 9.70
N ASN A 12 1.11 2.62 10.46
CA ASN A 12 2.45 2.74 9.90
C ASN A 12 2.74 1.54 8.98
N PHE A 13 3.51 1.79 7.93
CA PHE A 13 4.12 0.69 7.17
C PHE A 13 5.26 0.08 7.97
N GLU A 14 5.45 -1.23 7.84
CA GLU A 14 6.47 -1.97 8.59
C GLU A 14 7.31 -2.81 7.63
N TYR A 15 8.62 -2.87 7.87
CA TYR A 15 9.51 -3.74 7.11
C TYR A 15 9.33 -5.22 7.45
N GLU A 16 9.24 -5.53 8.75
CA GLU A 16 9.25 -6.90 9.25
C GLU A 16 7.92 -7.64 9.05
N ASN A 17 6.79 -6.92 9.05
CA ASN A 17 5.47 -7.52 8.94
C ASN A 17 4.88 -7.35 7.53
N PRO A 18 4.75 -8.44 6.74
CA PRO A 18 4.22 -8.39 5.37
C PRO A 18 2.79 -7.86 5.24
N LEU A 19 1.99 -7.89 6.31
CA LEU A 19 0.63 -7.33 6.30
C LEU A 19 0.63 -5.80 6.19
N TYR A 20 1.68 -5.16 6.73
CA TYR A 20 1.87 -3.72 6.69
C TYR A 20 2.84 -3.29 5.57
N HIS A 21 3.17 -4.17 4.64
CA HIS A 21 3.97 -3.80 3.48
C HIS A 21 3.22 -2.80 2.59
N PRO A 22 3.90 -1.75 2.09
CA PRO A 22 3.31 -0.75 1.22
C PRO A 22 3.09 -1.31 -0.19
N ILE A 23 1.86 -1.25 -0.69
CA ILE A 23 1.45 -1.57 -2.06
C ILE A 23 1.10 -0.27 -2.77
N THR A 24 1.75 0.02 -3.89
CA THR A 24 1.44 1.22 -4.68
C THR A 24 0.39 0.90 -5.73
N LEU A 25 -0.74 1.61 -5.67
CA LEU A 25 -1.84 1.44 -6.62
C LEU A 25 -1.45 2.02 -7.98
N PRO A 26 -1.61 1.26 -9.08
CA PRO A 26 -1.34 1.79 -10.41
C PRO A 26 -2.33 2.91 -10.77
N LYS A 27 -1.90 3.78 -11.68
CA LYS A 27 -2.60 5.00 -12.13
C LYS A 27 -2.64 6.18 -11.13
N CYS A 28 -2.95 5.96 -9.86
CA CYS A 28 -3.00 7.06 -8.87
C CYS A 28 -1.72 7.21 -8.05
N GLY A 29 -0.90 6.16 -7.89
CA GLY A 29 0.36 6.22 -7.14
C GLY A 29 0.19 6.25 -5.62
N HIS A 30 -1.04 6.25 -5.10
CA HIS A 30 -1.31 6.14 -3.68
C HIS A 30 -0.86 4.79 -3.13
N THR A 31 -0.36 4.78 -1.89
CA THR A 31 0.24 3.59 -1.28
C THR A 31 -0.58 3.12 -0.08
N MET A 32 -1.04 1.87 -0.10
CA MET A 32 -1.85 1.24 0.95
C MET A 32 -1.12 0.03 1.53
N CYS A 33 -1.44 -0.38 2.76
CA CYS A 33 -0.87 -1.63 3.28
C CYS A 33 -1.50 -2.85 2.63
N LYS A 34 -0.74 -3.95 2.53
CA LYS A 34 -1.20 -5.22 1.96
C LYS A 34 -2.48 -5.74 2.61
N GLN A 35 -2.63 -5.57 3.92
CA GLN A 35 -3.85 -5.94 4.64
C GLN A 35 -5.08 -5.19 4.13
N CYS A 36 -5.02 -3.88 3.96
CA CYS A 36 -6.14 -3.09 3.43
C CYS A 36 -6.49 -3.50 2.00
N ILE A 37 -5.47 -3.72 1.17
CA ILE A 37 -5.63 -4.19 -0.20
C ILE A 37 -6.35 -5.55 -0.26
N ASN A 38 -6.02 -6.49 0.63
CA ASN A 38 -6.69 -7.78 0.72
C ASN A 38 -8.17 -7.65 1.16
N ILE A 39 -8.47 -6.74 2.09
CA ILE A 39 -9.83 -6.52 2.61
C ILE A 39 -10.77 -5.92 1.55
N MET A 40 -10.24 -5.15 0.60
CA MET A 40 -11.05 -4.52 -0.46
C MET A 40 -11.79 -5.53 -1.35
N GLY A 41 -11.41 -6.81 -1.35
CA GLY A 41 -12.30 -7.91 -1.75
C GLY A 41 -12.85 -7.84 -3.17
N GLY A 42 -12.19 -7.10 -4.08
CA GLY A 42 -12.63 -6.91 -5.46
C GLY A 42 -13.05 -5.48 -5.83
N GLN A 43 -13.15 -4.55 -4.88
CA GLN A 43 -13.25 -3.12 -5.19
C GLN A 43 -11.92 -2.65 -5.79
N LYS A 44 -11.94 -2.18 -7.04
CA LYS A 44 -10.74 -1.79 -7.80
C LYS A 44 -10.59 -0.28 -7.93
N GLU A 45 -10.94 0.43 -6.88
CA GLU A 45 -10.89 1.89 -6.79
C GLU A 45 -10.04 2.28 -5.58
N CYS A 46 -9.19 3.28 -5.75
CA CYS A 46 -8.38 3.78 -4.65
C CYS A 46 -9.29 4.42 -3.58
N PRO A 47 -9.11 4.11 -2.29
CA PRO A 47 -9.96 4.68 -1.23
C PRO A 47 -9.78 6.19 -1.03
N GLN A 48 -8.71 6.77 -1.55
CA GLN A 48 -8.38 8.18 -1.34
C GLN A 48 -8.96 9.10 -2.42
N ASP A 49 -8.85 8.70 -3.69
CA ASP A 49 -9.24 9.54 -4.84
C ASP A 49 -10.22 8.83 -5.79
N GLN A 50 -10.66 7.61 -5.46
CA GLN A 50 -11.60 6.79 -6.24
C GLN A 50 -11.10 6.44 -7.65
N VAL A 51 -9.81 6.65 -7.95
CA VAL A 51 -9.25 6.27 -9.24
C VAL A 51 -9.25 4.75 -9.38
N SER A 52 -9.88 4.25 -10.44
CA SER A 52 -9.87 2.83 -10.74
C SER A 52 -8.50 2.38 -11.21
N PHE A 53 -7.86 1.48 -10.45
CA PHE A 53 -6.54 0.94 -10.77
C PHE A 53 -6.58 -0.22 -11.79
N GLY A 54 -7.72 -0.43 -12.47
CA GLY A 54 -7.84 -1.33 -13.62
C GLY A 54 -8.14 -2.78 -13.25
N ASN A 55 -7.81 -3.72 -14.13
CA ASN A 55 -8.17 -5.14 -13.96
C ASN A 55 -7.13 -5.99 -13.23
N THR A 56 -5.99 -5.40 -12.83
CA THR A 56 -4.92 -6.12 -12.11
C THR A 56 -5.50 -6.85 -10.89
N PRO A 57 -5.28 -8.17 -10.78
CA PRO A 57 -5.64 -8.92 -9.59
C PRO A 57 -4.96 -8.34 -8.34
N ILE A 58 -5.67 -8.34 -7.21
CA ILE A 58 -5.21 -7.75 -5.95
C ILE A 58 -3.88 -8.37 -5.48
N ASP A 59 -3.73 -9.68 -5.68
CA ASP A 59 -2.53 -10.48 -5.36
C ASP A 59 -1.32 -10.20 -6.27
N GLN A 60 -1.54 -9.51 -7.40
CA GLN A 60 -0.49 -9.14 -8.35
C GLN A 60 -0.08 -7.66 -8.25
N LEU A 61 -0.68 -6.90 -7.32
CA LEU A 61 -0.29 -5.51 -7.12
C LEU A 61 1.13 -5.44 -6.53
N PRO A 62 1.99 -4.56 -7.05
CA PRO A 62 3.40 -4.53 -6.67
C PRO A 62 3.61 -3.92 -5.28
N THR A 63 4.34 -4.63 -4.43
CA THR A 63 4.93 -4.05 -3.21
C THR A 63 5.94 -2.98 -3.59
N ASN A 64 5.89 -1.82 -2.93
CA ASN A 64 6.85 -0.74 -3.09
C ASN A 64 8.11 -1.03 -2.29
N TYR A 65 8.94 -1.95 -2.78
CA TYR A 65 10.20 -2.34 -2.14
C TYR A 65 11.17 -1.17 -1.93
N PRO A 66 11.35 -0.20 -2.86
CA PRO A 66 12.21 0.96 -2.59
C PRO A 66 11.77 1.74 -1.35
N PHE A 67 10.48 1.99 -1.19
CA PHE A 67 9.94 2.68 -0.02
C PHE A 67 10.03 1.82 1.25
N LEU A 68 9.78 0.52 1.13
CA LEU A 68 9.95 -0.45 2.22
C LEU A 68 11.39 -0.47 2.76
N MET A 69 12.40 -0.40 1.87
CA MET A 69 13.80 -0.31 2.27
C MET A 69 14.15 1.03 2.95
N MET A 70 13.48 2.13 2.58
CA MET A 70 13.66 3.41 3.28
C MET A 70 13.17 3.33 4.73
N ILE A 71 12.04 2.64 4.97
CA ILE A 71 11.50 2.41 6.32
C ILE A 71 12.50 1.61 7.16
N TYR A 72 13.06 0.53 6.59
CA TYR A 72 14.08 -0.28 7.25
C TYR A 72 15.27 0.57 7.69
N ARG A 73 15.87 1.32 6.76
CA ARG A 73 17.05 2.16 7.02
C ARG A 73 16.81 3.33 7.98
N SER A 74 15.56 3.74 8.17
CA SER A 74 15.19 4.82 9.09
C SER A 74 14.90 4.32 10.50
N SER A 75 14.84 3.00 10.69
CA SER A 75 14.62 2.33 11.98
C SER A 75 15.93 1.83 12.62
N GLU A 76 17.06 2.01 11.92
CA GLU A 76 18.44 1.83 12.40
C GLU A 76 18.99 3.13 13.00
#